data_AF-A0A7X6PDL1-F1
#
_entry.id   AF-A0A7X6PDL1-F1
#
_cell.length_a   1.000
_cell.length_b   1.000
_cell.length_c   1.000
_cell.angle_alpha   90.00
_cell.angle_beta   90.00
_cell.angle_gamma   90.00
#
_symmetry.space_group_name_H-M   'P 1'
#
loop_
_entity.id
_entity.type
_entity.pdbx_description
1 polymer ?
#
loop_
_entity_poly.entity_id
_entity_poly.type
_entity_poly.pdbx_seq_one_letter_code
_entity_poly.pdbx_strand_id
1 'polypeptide(L)'
;MENLSHPLVIAFIISWIIEFYLFGMQRASLKISRHNNMEWRGIREHLLPNWYPLTWIVRIAKYGLLVAILIVLNWKLAIGLLVIGSILSIIIPIPYRPLYKKHSEKKWEKLNQLTKKRDSYSRKC
;
A
#
# COMPACT_ATOMS: atom_id res chain seq x y z
N MET A 1 7.35 -26.31 -17.53
CA MET A 1 6.53 -25.13 -17.13
C MET A 1 5.45 -25.49 -16.09
N GLU A 2 5.44 -26.70 -15.51
CA GLU A 2 4.36 -27.18 -14.62
C GLU A 2 4.35 -26.50 -13.24
N ASN A 3 5.49 -25.96 -12.79
CA ASN A 3 5.63 -25.36 -11.46
C ASN A 3 5.02 -23.96 -11.31
N LEU A 4 4.68 -23.29 -12.43
CA LEU A 4 4.15 -21.92 -12.42
C LEU A 4 2.65 -21.86 -12.08
N SER A 5 1.92 -22.94 -12.37
CA SER A 5 0.50 -23.10 -12.07
C SER A 5 0.23 -23.58 -10.64
N HIS A 6 1.28 -23.76 -9.83
CA HIS A 6 1.14 -24.26 -8.47
C HIS A 6 0.36 -23.24 -7.61
N PRO A 7 -0.61 -23.66 -6.78
CA PRO A 7 -1.45 -22.75 -6.00
C PRO A 7 -0.65 -21.78 -5.13
N LEU A 8 0.53 -22.19 -4.65
CA LEU A 8 1.46 -21.33 -3.90
C LEU A 8 1.98 -20.14 -4.72
N VAL A 9 2.30 -20.36 -5.99
CA VAL A 9 2.79 -19.31 -6.90
C VAL A 9 1.66 -18.33 -7.22
N ILE A 10 0.45 -18.85 -7.47
CA ILE A 10 -0.74 -18.02 -7.70
C ILE A 10 -1.06 -17.17 -6.47
N ALA A 11 -1.07 -17.78 -5.27
CA ALA A 11 -1.29 -17.07 -4.01
C ALA A 11 -0.21 -15.99 -3.77
N PHE A 12 1.04 -16.28 -4.12
CA PHE A 12 2.13 -15.31 -4.05
C PHE A 12 1.90 -14.12 -5.00
N ILE A 13 1.51 -14.37 -6.26
CA ILE A 13 1.23 -13.30 -7.23
C ILE A 13 0.07 -12.42 -6.74
N ILE A 14 -1.01 -13.01 -6.26
CA ILE A 14 -2.16 -12.27 -5.71
C ILE A 14 -1.73 -11.43 -4.49
N SER A 15 -0.98 -12.02 -3.56
CA SER A 15 -0.46 -11.31 -2.39
C SER A 15 0.47 -10.16 -2.79
N TRP A 16 1.31 -10.36 -3.81
CA TRP A 16 2.20 -9.36 -4.36
C TRP A 16 1.43 -8.19 -4.99
N ILE A 17 0.38 -8.45 -5.78
CA ILE A 17 -0.49 -7.40 -6.35
C ILE A 17 -1.16 -6.57 -5.25
N ILE A 18 -1.68 -7.24 -4.22
CA ILE A 18 -2.32 -6.57 -3.07
C ILE A 18 -1.29 -5.69 -2.34
N GLU A 19 -0.12 -6.22 -2.01
CA GLU A 19 0.96 -5.44 -1.38
C GLU A 19 1.38 -4.24 -2.25
N PHE A 20 1.51 -4.44 -3.56
CA PHE A 20 1.87 -3.38 -4.50
C PHE A 20 0.83 -2.25 -4.49
N TYR A 21 -0.46 -2.58 -4.51
CA TYR A 21 -1.55 -1.61 -4.38
C TYR A 21 -1.45 -0.83 -3.06
N LEU A 22 -1.28 -1.54 -1.94
CA LEU A 22 -1.18 -0.96 -0.60
C LEU A 22 0.05 -0.06 -0.43
N PHE A 23 1.18 -0.44 -1.02
CA PHE A 23 2.41 0.35 -1.02
C PHE A 23 2.25 1.62 -1.86
N GLY A 24 1.54 1.52 -2.99
CA GLY A 24 1.09 2.65 -3.79
C GLY A 24 0.29 3.66 -2.95
N MET A 25 -0.63 3.19 -2.12
CA MET A 25 -1.39 4.05 -1.20
C MET A 25 -0.52 4.79 -0.19
N GLN A 26 0.46 4.12 0.43
CA GLN A 26 1.36 4.81 1.38
C GLN A 26 2.16 5.91 0.71
N ARG A 27 2.75 5.63 -0.45
CA ARG A 27 3.47 6.65 -1.22
C ARG A 27 2.53 7.77 -1.66
N ALA A 28 1.26 7.45 -1.93
CA ALA A 28 0.24 8.41 -2.31
C ALA A 28 -0.12 9.39 -1.19
N SER A 29 -0.34 8.89 0.01
CA SER A 29 -0.54 9.76 1.15
C SER A 29 0.75 10.57 1.40
N LEU A 30 1.95 10.02 1.18
CA LEU A 30 3.22 10.67 1.52
C LEU A 30 3.48 11.92 0.69
N LYS A 31 3.20 11.89 -0.63
CA LYS A 31 3.32 13.13 -1.40
C LYS A 31 2.17 14.11 -1.10
N ILE A 32 0.98 13.66 -0.71
CA ILE A 32 -0.10 14.58 -0.27
C ILE A 32 0.31 15.30 1.02
N SER A 33 0.90 14.59 1.98
CA SER A 33 1.43 15.19 3.22
C SER A 33 2.55 16.18 2.94
N ARG A 34 3.51 15.84 2.05
CA ARG A 34 4.58 16.76 1.62
C ARG A 34 4.05 17.98 0.88
N HIS A 35 3.05 17.81 0.00
CA HIS A 35 2.47 18.92 -0.74
C HIS A 35 1.74 19.91 0.18
N ASN A 36 1.17 19.43 1.29
CA ASN A 36 0.43 20.25 2.23
C ASN A 36 1.22 20.62 3.50
N ASN A 37 2.54 20.39 3.56
CA ASN A 37 3.42 20.69 4.72
C ASN A 37 2.87 20.21 6.08
N MET A 38 2.24 19.04 6.10
CA MET A 38 1.62 18.50 7.32
C MET A 38 2.31 17.23 7.79
N GLU A 39 2.33 17.05 9.11
CA GLU A 39 2.98 15.92 9.76
C GLU A 39 2.37 14.58 9.31
N TRP A 40 3.27 13.67 8.94
CA TRP A 40 2.89 12.40 8.33
C TRP A 40 2.05 11.51 9.26
N ARG A 41 2.31 11.55 10.58
CA ARG A 41 1.62 10.72 11.58
C ARG A 41 0.10 10.96 11.57
N GLY A 42 -0.34 12.22 11.63
CA GLY A 42 -1.78 12.54 11.65
C GLY A 42 -2.47 12.32 10.30
N ILE A 43 -1.78 12.55 9.19
CA ILE A 43 -2.33 12.31 7.85
C ILE A 43 -2.47 10.82 7.57
N ARG A 44 -1.51 9.99 8.00
CA ARG A 44 -1.51 8.56 7.74
C ARG A 44 -2.78 7.87 8.26
N GLU A 45 -3.20 8.20 9.47
CA GLU A 45 -4.40 7.64 10.10
C GLU A 45 -5.69 8.07 9.42
N HIS A 46 -5.72 9.28 8.86
CA HIS A 46 -6.95 9.79 8.26
C HIS A 46 -7.03 9.52 6.76
N LEU A 47 -5.92 9.63 6.02
CA LEU A 47 -5.91 9.42 4.57
C LEU A 47 -5.94 7.94 4.20
N LEU A 48 -5.29 7.07 4.97
CA LEU A 48 -5.33 5.63 4.71
C LEU A 48 -6.64 5.01 5.21
N PRO A 49 -7.08 3.88 4.64
CA PRO A 49 -8.24 3.16 5.15
C PRO A 49 -7.97 2.53 6.53
N ASN A 50 -8.99 2.32 7.35
CA ASN A 50 -8.82 1.69 8.68
C ASN A 50 -8.27 0.25 8.60
N TRP A 51 -8.44 -0.42 7.46
CA TRP A 51 -7.87 -1.75 7.15
C TRP A 51 -6.39 -1.70 6.73
N TYR A 52 -5.75 -0.53 6.71
CA TYR A 52 -4.33 -0.40 6.41
C TYR A 52 -3.37 -1.19 7.34
N PRO A 53 -3.68 -1.44 8.63
CA PRO A 53 -2.85 -2.32 9.46
C PRO A 53 -2.82 -3.77 8.96
N LEU A 54 -3.87 -4.26 8.28
CA LEU A 54 -3.89 -5.61 7.70
C LEU A 54 -2.81 -5.81 6.62
N THR A 55 -2.25 -4.73 6.09
CA THR A 55 -1.14 -4.78 5.14
C THR A 55 0.11 -5.47 5.70
N TRP A 56 0.33 -5.39 7.01
CA TRP A 56 1.40 -6.12 7.69
C TRP A 56 1.19 -7.63 7.64
N ILE A 57 -0.06 -8.07 7.79
CA ILE A 57 -0.43 -9.48 7.71
C ILE A 57 -0.18 -9.99 6.29
N VAL A 58 -0.60 -9.24 5.28
CA VAL A 58 -0.36 -9.60 3.87
C VAL A 58 1.13 -9.68 3.58
N ARG A 59 1.93 -8.74 4.11
CA ARG A 59 3.39 -8.74 3.95
C ARG A 59 4.05 -9.97 4.58
N ILE A 60 3.66 -10.32 5.81
CA ILE A 60 4.15 -11.53 6.50
C ILE A 60 3.73 -12.78 5.71
N ALA A 61 2.48 -12.85 5.27
CA ALA A 61 1.96 -13.95 4.47
C ALA A 61 2.72 -14.13 3.15
N LYS A 62 3.09 -13.03 2.47
CA LYS A 62 3.89 -13.08 1.24
C LYS A 62 5.27 -13.71 1.48
N TYR A 63 5.97 -13.29 2.54
CA TYR A 63 7.27 -13.88 2.87
C TYR A 63 7.14 -15.33 3.31
N GLY A 64 6.08 -15.68 4.06
CA GLY A 64 5.76 -17.07 4.40
C GLY A 64 5.53 -17.93 3.15
N LEU A 65 4.77 -17.42 2.17
CA LEU A 65 4.57 -18.08 0.87
C LEU A 65 5.89 -18.25 0.12
N LEU A 66 6.78 -17.25 0.15
CA LEU A 66 8.08 -17.33 -0.52
C LEU A 66 8.97 -18.41 0.12
N VAL A 67 8.97 -18.53 1.45
CA VAL A 67 9.65 -19.62 2.17
C VAL A 67 9.02 -20.98 1.84
N ALA A 68 7.70 -21.07 1.77
CA ALA A 68 7.02 -22.31 1.36
C ALA A 68 7.40 -22.73 -0.08
N ILE A 69 7.50 -21.78 -1.02
CA ILE A 69 7.95 -22.03 -2.40
C ILE A 69 9.41 -22.46 -2.44
N LEU A 70 10.27 -21.89 -1.58
CA LEU A 70 11.68 -22.25 -1.45
C LEU A 70 11.83 -23.73 -1.03
N ILE A 71 10.99 -24.20 -0.11
CA ILE A 71 11.04 -25.56 0.45
C ILE A 71 10.38 -26.58 -0.48
N VAL A 72 9.19 -26.27 -1.03
CA VAL A 72 8.33 -27.25 -1.71
C VAL A 72 8.63 -27.37 -3.21
N LEU A 73 9.00 -26.26 -3.88
CA LEU A 73 9.12 -26.24 -5.34
C LEU A 73 10.57 -26.22 -5.78
N ASN A 74 11.22 -25.05 -5.69
CA ASN A 74 12.60 -24.88 -6.13
C ASN A 74 13.16 -23.53 -5.65
N TRP A 75 14.36 -23.56 -5.09
CA TRP A 75 15.06 -22.35 -4.64
C TRP A 75 15.29 -21.35 -5.78
N LYS A 76 15.53 -21.82 -7.02
CA LYS A 76 15.70 -20.94 -8.20
C LYS A 76 14.44 -20.15 -8.52
N LEU A 77 13.27 -20.78 -8.39
CA LEU A 77 11.98 -20.11 -8.62
C LEU A 77 11.68 -19.06 -7.53
N ALA A 78 11.95 -19.39 -6.27
CA ALA A 78 11.75 -18.46 -5.16
C ALA A 78 12.62 -17.19 -5.32
N ILE A 79 13.90 -17.35 -5.65
CA ILE A 79 14.80 -16.21 -5.90
C ILE A 79 14.34 -15.43 -7.12
N GLY A 80 13.96 -16.10 -8.22
CA GLY A 80 13.44 -15.44 -9.41
C GLY A 80 12.21 -14.59 -9.12
N LEU A 81 11.23 -15.13 -8.39
CA LEU A 81 10.02 -14.41 -7.95
C LEU A 81 10.35 -13.21 -7.06
N LEU A 82 11.32 -13.35 -6.16
CA LEU A 82 11.77 -12.26 -5.28
C LEU A 82 12.38 -11.11 -6.09
N VAL A 83 13.29 -11.42 -7.00
CA VAL A 83 14.00 -10.43 -7.83
C VAL A 83 13.03 -9.77 -8.81
N ILE A 84 12.25 -10.55 -9.56
CA ILE A 84 11.28 -10.03 -10.54
C ILE A 84 10.22 -9.18 -9.83
N GLY A 85 9.67 -9.64 -8.72
CA GLY A 85 8.68 -8.88 -7.94
C GLY A 85 9.23 -7.57 -7.39
N SER A 86 10.52 -7.53 -7.04
CA SER A 86 11.20 -6.32 -6.59
C SER A 86 11.42 -5.35 -7.75
N ILE A 87 11.89 -5.84 -8.90
CA ILE A 87 12.11 -5.04 -10.12
C ILE A 87 10.79 -4.45 -10.62
N LEU A 88 9.73 -5.26 -10.75
CA LEU A 88 8.41 -4.77 -11.14
C LEU A 88 7.89 -3.70 -10.17
N SER A 89 8.13 -3.86 -8.87
CA SER A 89 7.69 -2.88 -7.88
C SER A 89 8.42 -1.53 -8.00
N ILE A 90 9.64 -1.53 -8.55
CA ILE A 90 10.43 -0.32 -8.80
C ILE A 90 10.01 0.32 -10.13
N ILE A 91 9.83 -0.49 -11.18
CA ILE A 91 9.57 -0.01 -12.55
C ILE A 91 8.13 0.47 -12.72
N ILE A 92 7.15 -0.25 -12.18
CA ILE A 92 5.74 0.08 -12.41
C ILE A 92 5.42 1.40 -11.71
N PRO A 93 5.10 2.47 -12.47
CA PRO A 93 4.74 3.75 -11.89
C PRO A 93 3.44 3.59 -11.10
N ILE A 94 3.47 4.03 -9.85
CA ILE A 94 2.33 3.98 -8.94
C ILE A 94 1.15 4.71 -9.60
N PRO A 95 -0.02 4.08 -9.77
CA PRO A 95 -1.20 4.68 -10.40
C PRO A 95 -1.81 5.73 -9.47
N TYR A 96 -1.15 6.88 -9.41
CA TYR A 96 -1.37 7.93 -8.42
C TYR A 96 -2.67 8.70 -8.66
N ARG A 97 -3.09 8.82 -9.93
CA ARG A 97 -4.11 9.80 -10.34
C ARG A 97 -5.55 9.28 -10.42
N PRO A 98 -5.86 8.09 -10.97
CA PRO A 98 -7.27 7.70 -11.11
C PRO A 98 -7.84 6.99 -9.88
N LEU A 99 -7.08 6.10 -9.23
CA LEU A 99 -7.61 5.20 -8.20
C LEU A 99 -7.68 5.85 -6.81
N TYR A 100 -6.66 6.64 -6.45
CA TYR A 100 -6.53 7.16 -5.08
C TYR A 100 -7.09 8.56 -4.90
N LYS A 101 -7.07 9.38 -5.96
CA LYS A 101 -7.50 10.78 -5.92
C LYS A 101 -8.92 10.93 -5.37
N LYS A 102 -9.88 10.13 -5.84
CA LYS A 102 -11.28 10.17 -5.34
C LYS A 102 -11.39 9.86 -3.85
N HIS A 103 -10.64 8.88 -3.35
CA HIS A 103 -10.76 8.46 -1.95
C HIS A 103 -10.01 9.42 -1.02
N SER A 104 -8.86 9.93 -1.44
CA SER A 104 -8.08 10.91 -0.69
C SER A 104 -8.73 12.29 -0.68
N GLU A 105 -9.26 12.79 -1.81
CA GLU A 105 -9.90 14.11 -1.89
C GLU A 105 -11.15 14.19 -1.02
N LYS A 106 -12.02 13.17 -1.07
CA LYS A 106 -13.26 13.15 -0.28
C LYS A 106 -12.99 13.15 1.23
N LYS A 107 -11.93 12.47 1.66
CA LYS A 107 -11.48 12.51 3.06
C LYS A 107 -10.80 13.83 3.40
N TRP A 108 -10.05 14.40 2.46
CA TRP A 108 -9.36 15.68 2.65
C TRP A 108 -10.32 16.84 2.81
N GLU A 109 -11.36 16.90 1.99
CA GLU A 109 -12.41 17.90 2.07
C GLU A 109 -13.10 17.86 3.45
N LYS A 110 -13.35 16.65 3.96
CA LYS A 110 -13.91 16.43 5.29
C LYS A 110 -12.98 16.91 6.41
N LEU A 111 -11.67 16.68 6.29
CA LEU A 111 -10.68 17.16 7.25
C LEU A 111 -10.54 18.68 7.24
N ASN A 112 -10.48 19.27 6.05
CA ASN A 112 -10.31 20.72 5.89
C ASN A 112 -11.50 21.51 6.45
N GLN A 113 -12.72 20.94 6.35
CA GLN A 113 -13.91 21.48 7.00
C GLN A 113 -13.80 21.41 8.54
N LEU A 114 -13.25 20.33 9.09
CA LEU A 114 -13.08 20.16 10.54
C LEU A 114 -12.03 21.09 11.13
N THR A 115 -10.88 21.28 10.47
CA THR A 115 -9.87 22.27 10.88
C THR A 115 -10.42 23.68 10.80
N LYS A 116 -11.05 24.07 9.69
CA LYS A 116 -11.65 25.40 9.54
C LYS A 116 -12.73 25.69 10.59
N LYS A 117 -13.52 24.68 10.97
CA LYS A 117 -14.53 24.80 12.03
C LYS A 117 -13.90 24.95 13.41
N ARG A 118 -12.80 24.24 13.70
CA ARG A 118 -12.03 24.36 14.95
C ARG A 118 -11.39 25.75 15.10
N ASP A 119 -10.77 26.26 14.03
CA ASP A 119 -10.11 27.57 14.05
C ASP A 119 -11.10 28.74 14.15
N SER A 120 -12.34 28.54 13.68
CA SER A 120 -13.44 29.50 13.82
C SER A 120 -14.01 29.54 15.24
N TYR A 121 -14.04 28.39 15.93
CA TYR A 121 -14.43 28.32 17.34
C TYR A 121 -13.35 28.87 18.26
N SER A 122 -12.06 28.60 17.97
CA SER A 122 -10.94 29.12 18.74
C SER A 122 -10.78 30.65 18.66
N ARG A 123 -11.34 31.30 17.65
CA ARG A 123 -11.31 32.76 17.49
C ARG A 123 -12.51 33.48 18.13
N LYS A 124 -13.47 32.72 18.64
CA LYS A 124 -14.69 33.24 19.31
C LYS A 124 -14.64 33.15 20.84
N CYS A 125 -13.59 32.54 21.39
CA CYS A 125 -13.22 32.63 22.81
C CYS A 125 -12.08 33.62 22.96
#